data_AF-A0A6C0FAQ7-F1
#
_entry.id   AF-A0A6C0FAQ7-F1
#
_cell.length_a   1.000
_cell.length_b   1.000
_cell.length_c   1.000
_cell.angle_alpha   90.00
_cell.angle_beta   90.00
_cell.angle_gamma   90.00
#
_symmetry.space_group_name_H-M   'P 1'
#
loop_
_entity.id
_entity.type
_entity.pdbx_description
1 polymer ?
#
loop_
_entity_poly.entity_id
_entity_poly.type
_entity_poly.pdbx_seq_one_letter_code
_entity_poly.pdbx_strand_id
1 'polypeptide(L)'
;MKDSYSRHAEDRFIYDHFFADRMNPGFYVDLGAGNGIENNHTLAFQNLGWKGILQETPDLLNDLTENRYGKGNKFTDIYVGTEKGKLNDILKAAKTTAVDLFCIKGNVTNILKQMNWDVPVGVWCINFEKDHEAREQTSELLKMHGYTLYANYHGSEIWKGTDLENFNGETMVEKSKKVSAKTTAMRVLVLFVVTELILNIGK
;
A
#
# COMPACT_ATOMS: atom_id res chain seq x y z
N MET A 1 5.75 16.17 0.62
CA MET A 1 4.48 16.71 0.05
C MET A 1 4.11 18.04 0.73
N LYS A 2 3.50 19.02 0.02
CA LYS A 2 3.22 20.36 0.61
C LYS A 2 1.89 20.44 1.34
N ASP A 3 0.84 19.86 0.77
CA ASP A 3 -0.52 19.92 1.30
C ASP A 3 -0.90 18.61 2.00
N SER A 4 -1.81 18.70 2.97
CA SER A 4 -2.37 17.58 3.71
C SER A 4 -3.88 17.77 3.85
N TYR A 5 -4.62 16.68 3.75
CA TYR A 5 -6.09 16.64 3.78
C TYR A 5 -6.63 15.73 4.89
N SER A 6 -5.75 15.04 5.62
CA SER A 6 -6.11 14.31 6.82
C SER A 6 -6.06 15.20 8.07
N ARG A 7 -6.74 14.79 9.14
CA ARG A 7 -6.97 15.64 10.33
C ARG A 7 -5.66 16.07 11.00
N HIS A 8 -4.68 15.18 11.03
CA HIS A 8 -3.42 15.36 11.75
C HIS A 8 -2.20 15.17 10.84
N ALA A 9 -2.39 15.36 9.54
CA ALA A 9 -1.36 15.17 8.53
C ALA A 9 -0.77 13.75 8.47
N GLU A 10 -1.56 12.73 8.81
CA GLU A 10 -1.29 11.32 8.59
C GLU A 10 -0.91 11.02 7.13
N ASP A 11 -1.62 11.61 6.15
CA ASP A 11 -1.32 11.44 4.73
C ASP A 11 0.10 11.93 4.38
N ARG A 12 0.50 13.08 4.90
CA ARG A 12 1.84 13.64 4.74
C ARG A 12 2.89 12.84 5.49
N PHE A 13 2.58 12.39 6.71
CA PHE A 13 3.46 11.50 7.45
C PHE A 13 3.76 10.25 6.63
N ILE A 14 2.74 9.59 6.09
CA ILE A 14 2.90 8.41 5.24
C ILE A 14 3.73 8.74 3.99
N TYR A 15 3.40 9.82 3.29
CA TYR A 15 4.14 10.19 2.09
C TYR A 15 5.63 10.43 2.39
N ASP A 16 5.93 11.26 3.39
CA ASP A 16 7.29 11.69 3.69
C ASP A 16 8.17 10.50 4.16
N HIS A 17 7.59 9.46 4.79
CA HIS A 17 8.34 8.30 5.29
C HIS A 17 8.45 7.12 4.31
N PHE A 18 7.50 6.97 3.37
CA PHE A 18 7.43 5.76 2.53
C PHE A 18 7.46 6.05 1.02
N PHE A 19 7.08 7.25 0.59
CA PHE A 19 6.81 7.54 -0.82
C PHE A 19 7.47 8.82 -1.35
N ALA A 20 8.26 9.52 -0.53
CA ALA A 20 8.93 10.77 -0.91
C ALA A 20 9.88 10.61 -2.10
N ASP A 21 10.59 9.48 -2.16
CA ASP A 21 11.57 9.18 -3.22
C ASP A 21 10.94 8.47 -4.43
N ARG A 22 9.61 8.38 -4.48
CA ARG A 22 8.92 7.63 -5.53
C ARG A 22 8.86 8.44 -6.83
N MET A 23 9.28 7.81 -7.93
CA MET A 23 9.29 8.45 -9.26
C MET A 23 7.95 8.40 -9.99
N ASN A 24 7.09 7.43 -9.66
CA ASN A 24 5.81 7.19 -10.33
C ASN A 24 4.65 7.18 -9.34
N PRO A 25 3.46 7.69 -9.70
CA PRO A 25 2.29 7.57 -8.84
C PRO A 25 1.94 6.11 -8.54
N GLY A 26 1.49 5.85 -7.33
CA GLY A 26 1.08 4.53 -6.86
C GLY A 26 -0.42 4.27 -6.98
N PHE A 27 -0.84 3.16 -6.39
CA PHE A 27 -2.23 2.73 -6.27
C PHE A 27 -2.66 2.63 -4.82
N TYR A 28 -3.78 3.25 -4.45
CA TYR A 28 -4.32 3.19 -3.09
C TYR A 28 -5.70 2.52 -3.01
N VAL A 29 -6.05 2.05 -1.81
CA VAL A 29 -7.41 1.67 -1.43
C VAL A 29 -7.79 2.46 -0.17
N ASP A 30 -8.96 3.07 -0.15
CA ASP A 30 -9.48 3.86 0.99
C ASP A 30 -10.89 3.35 1.33
N LEU A 31 -11.01 2.61 2.43
CA LEU A 31 -12.28 2.09 2.94
C LEU A 31 -12.78 2.98 4.09
N GLY A 32 -13.95 3.58 3.93
CA GLY A 32 -14.42 4.66 4.79
C GLY A 32 -13.85 6.02 4.38
N ALA A 33 -13.91 6.33 3.08
CA ALA A 33 -13.32 7.53 2.49
C ALA A 33 -14.06 8.84 2.85
N GLY A 34 -15.24 8.75 3.47
CA GLY A 34 -16.13 9.87 3.78
C GLY A 34 -16.64 10.57 2.53
N ASN A 35 -16.78 11.90 2.59
CA ASN A 35 -17.11 12.73 1.43
C ASN A 35 -15.94 12.91 0.44
N GLY A 36 -14.79 12.28 0.71
CA GLY A 36 -13.60 12.34 -0.14
C GLY A 36 -12.78 13.62 -0.04
N ILE A 37 -13.20 14.62 0.74
CA ILE A 37 -12.47 15.90 0.89
C ILE A 37 -11.88 16.02 2.28
N GLU A 38 -12.72 15.96 3.31
CA GLU A 38 -12.32 16.28 4.67
C GLU A 38 -11.80 15.06 5.40
N ASN A 39 -10.71 15.22 6.17
CA ASN A 39 -10.11 14.15 6.96
C ASN A 39 -9.81 12.88 6.13
N ASN A 40 -9.41 13.06 4.86
CA ASN A 40 -9.19 11.97 3.91
C ASN A 40 -7.70 11.65 3.76
N HIS A 41 -7.34 10.39 3.94
CA HIS A 41 -5.93 9.96 3.91
C HIS A 41 -5.34 9.83 2.49
N THR A 42 -6.18 9.84 1.45
CA THR A 42 -5.77 9.54 0.07
C THR A 42 -5.95 10.70 -0.91
N LEU A 43 -6.56 11.82 -0.50
CA LEU A 43 -6.76 12.99 -1.35
C LEU A 43 -5.42 13.60 -1.80
N ALA A 44 -4.46 13.69 -0.89
CA ALA A 44 -3.13 14.19 -1.20
C ALA A 44 -2.44 13.32 -2.26
N PHE A 45 -2.50 12.00 -2.09
CA PHE A 45 -1.95 11.02 -3.04
C PHE A 45 -2.60 11.14 -4.42
N GLN A 46 -3.93 11.29 -4.47
CA GLN A 46 -4.62 11.53 -5.73
C GLN A 46 -4.15 12.80 -6.43
N ASN A 47 -3.92 13.88 -5.68
CA ASN A 47 -3.41 15.13 -6.26
C ASN A 47 -1.97 15.01 -6.76
N LEU A 48 -1.22 14.00 -6.28
CA LEU A 48 0.06 13.57 -6.84
C LEU A 48 -0.08 12.61 -8.03
N GLY A 49 -1.29 12.43 -8.56
CA GLY A 49 -1.57 11.58 -9.71
C GLY A 49 -1.81 10.10 -9.38
N TRP A 50 -1.87 9.73 -8.10
CA TRP A 50 -2.20 8.36 -7.72
C TRP A 50 -3.65 8.06 -8.09
N LYS A 51 -3.91 6.77 -8.33
CA LYS A 51 -5.26 6.27 -8.59
C LYS A 51 -5.62 5.30 -7.48
N GLY A 52 -6.91 5.10 -7.26
CA GLY A 52 -7.30 4.12 -6.27
C GLY A 52 -8.74 3.69 -6.34
N ILE A 53 -9.10 2.89 -5.35
CA ILE A 53 -10.47 2.54 -5.05
C ILE A 53 -10.88 3.29 -3.79
N LEU A 54 -12.02 3.96 -3.87
CA LEU A 54 -12.64 4.66 -2.76
C LEU A 54 -13.96 3.94 -2.45
N GLN A 55 -14.16 3.59 -1.19
CA GLN A 55 -15.38 2.95 -0.72
C GLN A 55 -16.02 3.77 0.39
N GLU A 56 -17.34 3.91 0.31
CA GLU A 56 -18.14 4.51 1.38
C GLU A 56 -19.57 3.94 1.36
N THR A 57 -20.37 4.25 2.38
CA THR A 57 -21.81 3.97 2.43
C THR A 57 -22.56 4.64 1.26
N PRO A 58 -23.72 4.09 0.82
CA PRO A 58 -24.53 4.70 -0.23
C PRO A 58 -24.88 6.18 0.01
N ASP A 59 -25.12 6.56 1.27
CA ASP A 59 -25.51 7.92 1.65
C ASP A 59 -24.40 8.96 1.36
N LEU A 60 -23.13 8.56 1.48
CA LEU A 60 -21.98 9.42 1.26
C LEU A 60 -21.28 9.15 -0.09
N LEU A 61 -21.64 8.06 -0.79
CA LEU A 61 -21.02 7.69 -2.05
C LEU A 61 -21.23 8.74 -3.15
N ASN A 62 -22.39 9.41 -3.16
CA ASN A 62 -22.66 10.49 -4.11
C ASN A 62 -21.70 11.65 -3.93
N ASP A 63 -21.57 12.18 -2.71
CA ASP A 63 -20.63 13.25 -2.37
C ASP A 63 -19.19 12.83 -2.67
N LEU A 64 -18.81 11.61 -2.26
CA LEU A 64 -17.48 11.05 -2.55
C LEU A 64 -17.20 11.01 -4.05
N THR A 65 -18.17 10.55 -4.84
CA THR A 65 -18.03 10.43 -6.29
C THR A 65 -17.92 11.82 -6.89
N GLU A 66 -18.82 12.75 -6.58
CA GLU A 66 -18.80 14.12 -7.08
C GLU A 66 -17.47 14.82 -6.78
N ASN A 67 -16.99 14.72 -5.54
CA ASN A 67 -15.78 15.39 -5.09
C ASN A 67 -14.48 14.80 -5.66
N ARG A 68 -14.52 13.54 -6.10
CA ARG A 68 -13.32 12.79 -6.53
C ARG A 68 -13.41 12.28 -7.98
N TYR A 69 -14.46 12.64 -8.71
CA TYR A 69 -14.70 12.20 -10.08
C TYR A 69 -13.57 12.66 -11.03
N GLY A 70 -13.38 11.93 -12.13
CA GLY A 70 -12.49 12.33 -13.22
C GLY A 70 -10.99 12.15 -12.97
N LYS A 71 -10.58 11.66 -11.80
CA LYS A 71 -9.17 11.52 -11.41
C LYS A 71 -8.64 10.07 -11.48
N GLY A 72 -9.34 9.21 -12.23
CA GLY A 72 -8.95 7.81 -12.43
C GLY A 72 -9.26 6.88 -11.25
N ASN A 73 -10.05 7.34 -10.28
CA ASN A 73 -10.53 6.50 -9.20
C ASN A 73 -11.70 5.61 -9.63
N LYS A 74 -11.83 4.50 -8.92
CA LYS A 74 -13.01 3.66 -8.91
C LYS A 74 -13.75 3.86 -7.60
N PHE A 75 -15.07 3.86 -7.66
CA PHE A 75 -15.96 4.07 -6.53
C PHE A 75 -16.80 2.83 -6.30
N THR A 76 -17.08 2.49 -5.05
CA THR A 76 -17.91 1.34 -4.71
C THR A 76 -18.67 1.57 -3.41
N ASP A 77 -19.94 1.19 -3.36
CA ASP A 77 -20.77 1.11 -2.14
C ASP A 77 -20.70 -0.27 -1.48
N ILE A 78 -19.97 -1.21 -2.10
CA ILE A 78 -19.85 -2.56 -1.60
C ILE A 78 -19.18 -2.51 -0.23
N TYR A 79 -19.98 -2.79 0.81
CA TYR A 79 -19.50 -2.95 2.18
C TYR A 79 -18.56 -4.14 2.24
N VAL A 80 -17.27 -3.82 2.22
CA VAL A 80 -16.21 -4.80 2.41
C VAL A 80 -16.34 -5.38 3.82
N GLY A 81 -16.32 -6.71 3.92
CA GLY A 81 -16.57 -7.39 5.19
C GLY A 81 -17.95 -8.06 5.29
N THR A 82 -18.77 -7.98 4.24
CA THR A 82 -20.09 -8.65 4.15
C THR A 82 -20.07 -9.78 3.13
N GLU A 83 -21.07 -10.68 3.17
CA GLU A 83 -21.20 -11.77 2.17
C GLU A 83 -21.24 -11.27 0.72
N LYS A 84 -21.77 -10.06 0.50
CA LYS A 84 -21.89 -9.41 -0.82
C LYS A 84 -20.62 -8.68 -1.26
N GLY A 85 -19.70 -8.43 -0.33
CA GLY A 85 -18.57 -7.53 -0.54
C GLY A 85 -17.24 -8.14 -0.15
N LYS A 86 -16.66 -8.91 -1.06
CA LYS A 86 -15.30 -9.42 -0.89
C LYS A 86 -14.31 -8.40 -1.43
N LEU A 87 -13.39 -7.96 -0.58
CA LEU A 87 -12.26 -7.11 -0.94
C LEU A 87 -11.53 -7.63 -2.19
N ASN A 88 -11.47 -8.95 -2.33
CA ASN A 88 -10.82 -9.64 -3.44
C ASN A 88 -11.44 -9.31 -4.79
N ASP A 89 -12.76 -9.15 -4.85
CA ASP A 89 -13.45 -8.86 -6.11
C ASP A 89 -13.16 -7.42 -6.54
N ILE A 90 -13.08 -6.51 -5.56
CA ILE A 90 -12.69 -5.11 -5.75
C ILE A 90 -11.24 -5.02 -6.28
N LEU A 91 -10.29 -5.72 -5.65
CA LEU A 91 -8.88 -5.73 -6.08
C LEU A 91 -8.71 -6.36 -7.47
N LYS A 92 -9.44 -7.45 -7.76
CA LYS A 92 -9.46 -8.06 -9.11
C LYS A 92 -10.03 -7.11 -10.16
N ALA A 93 -11.14 -6.42 -9.86
CA ALA A 93 -11.74 -5.45 -10.77
C ALA A 93 -10.84 -4.23 -11.01
N ALA A 94 -9.97 -3.89 -10.05
CA ALA A 94 -8.93 -2.89 -10.23
C ALA A 94 -7.81 -3.33 -11.19
N LYS A 95 -7.67 -4.64 -11.45
CA LYS A 95 -6.54 -5.25 -12.18
C LYS A 95 -5.19 -4.87 -11.56
N THR A 96 -5.18 -4.68 -10.24
CA THR A 96 -3.94 -4.40 -9.52
C THR A 96 -3.33 -5.68 -8.98
N THR A 97 -2.02 -5.79 -9.04
CA THR A 97 -1.25 -6.92 -8.48
C THR A 97 -0.67 -6.60 -7.10
N ALA A 98 -0.79 -5.34 -6.66
CA ALA A 98 -0.27 -4.85 -5.38
C ALA A 98 -1.02 -3.56 -4.98
N VAL A 99 -1.04 -3.23 -3.70
CA VAL A 99 -1.60 -1.95 -3.20
C VAL A 99 -0.51 -1.19 -2.48
N ASP A 100 -0.19 0.02 -2.92
CA ASP A 100 0.88 0.81 -2.30
C ASP A 100 0.47 1.33 -0.92
N LEU A 101 -0.74 1.88 -0.84
CA LEU A 101 -1.33 2.42 0.39
C LEU A 101 -2.74 1.89 0.60
N PHE A 102 -2.99 1.27 1.74
CA PHE A 102 -4.31 0.78 2.12
C PHE A 102 -4.79 1.47 3.40
N CYS A 103 -5.78 2.34 3.27
CA CYS A 103 -6.42 3.05 4.36
C CYS A 103 -7.72 2.37 4.76
N ILE A 104 -7.94 2.13 6.06
CA ILE A 104 -9.17 1.52 6.58
C ILE A 104 -9.67 2.31 7.79
N LYS A 105 -10.96 2.61 7.79
CA LYS A 105 -11.73 3.07 8.95
C LYS A 105 -12.94 2.14 9.17
N GLY A 106 -13.39 1.99 10.43
CA GLY A 106 -14.58 1.21 10.77
C GLY A 106 -14.30 -0.26 11.10
N ASN A 107 -14.96 -1.20 10.42
CA ASN A 107 -14.94 -2.64 10.75
C ASN A 107 -13.65 -3.36 10.28
N VAL A 108 -12.51 -2.90 10.79
CA VAL A 108 -11.17 -3.32 10.35
C VAL A 108 -10.99 -4.83 10.41
N THR A 109 -11.33 -5.46 11.53
CA THR A 109 -11.10 -6.89 11.75
C THR A 109 -11.83 -7.76 10.74
N ASN A 110 -13.11 -7.47 10.45
CA ASN A 110 -13.87 -8.26 9.49
C ASN A 110 -13.36 -8.06 8.05
N ILE A 111 -12.91 -6.85 7.71
CA ILE A 111 -12.28 -6.56 6.42
C ILE A 111 -11.01 -7.40 6.26
N LEU A 112 -10.12 -7.39 7.25
CA LEU A 112 -8.84 -8.10 7.17
C LEU A 112 -8.99 -9.62 7.17
N LYS A 113 -9.97 -10.17 7.90
CA LYS A 113 -10.30 -11.61 7.86
C LYS A 113 -10.71 -12.09 6.46
N GLN A 114 -11.12 -11.19 5.57
CA GLN A 114 -11.53 -11.49 4.19
C GLN A 114 -10.49 -11.10 3.13
N MET A 115 -9.35 -10.55 3.56
CA MET A 115 -8.28 -10.13 2.67
C MET A 115 -7.67 -11.33 1.92
N ASN A 116 -7.48 -11.19 0.61
CA ASN A 116 -6.58 -12.05 -0.14
C ASN A 116 -5.14 -11.58 0.08
N TRP A 117 -4.45 -12.27 0.98
CA TRP A 117 -3.06 -12.00 1.33
C TRP A 117 -2.06 -12.29 0.20
N ASP A 118 -2.50 -12.87 -0.93
CA ASP A 118 -1.68 -12.97 -2.15
C ASP A 118 -1.52 -11.61 -2.86
N VAL A 119 -2.36 -10.61 -2.55
CA VAL A 119 -2.18 -9.23 -3.02
C VAL A 119 -1.39 -8.46 -1.96
N PRO A 120 -0.10 -8.20 -2.18
CA PRO A 120 0.73 -7.56 -1.18
C PRO A 120 0.33 -6.08 -1.03
N VAL A 121 0.43 -5.58 0.20
CA VAL A 121 0.21 -4.18 0.54
C VAL A 121 1.53 -3.57 1.01
N GLY A 122 1.87 -2.37 0.54
CA GLY A 122 3.10 -1.68 0.96
C GLY A 122 2.95 -1.11 2.35
N VAL A 123 1.98 -0.21 2.50
CA VAL A 123 1.68 0.50 3.75
C VAL A 123 0.20 0.38 4.09
N TRP A 124 -0.12 0.04 5.33
CA TRP A 124 -1.47 0.17 5.88
C TRP A 124 -1.56 1.41 6.76
N CYS A 125 -2.68 2.12 6.66
CA CYS A 125 -3.08 3.18 7.58
C CYS A 125 -4.44 2.81 8.17
N ILE A 126 -4.44 2.38 9.43
CA ILE A 126 -5.61 1.79 10.08
C ILE A 126 -6.07 2.68 11.22
N ASN A 127 -7.31 3.15 11.16
CA ASN A 127 -7.92 3.92 12.23
C ASN A 127 -8.90 3.03 13.02
N PHE A 128 -8.55 2.72 14.25
CA PHE A 128 -9.36 1.88 15.14
C PHE A 128 -10.43 2.64 15.91
N GLU A 129 -10.51 3.96 15.77
CA GLU A 129 -11.31 4.87 16.60
C GLU A 129 -11.20 4.55 18.11
N LYS A 130 -12.07 3.67 18.63
CA LYS A 130 -12.14 3.26 20.05
C LYS A 130 -12.20 1.74 20.27
N ASP A 131 -12.07 0.92 19.23
CA ASP A 131 -12.21 -0.53 19.33
C ASP A 131 -10.87 -1.20 19.67
N HIS A 132 -10.64 -1.42 20.97
CA HIS A 132 -9.41 -2.04 21.48
C HIS A 132 -9.30 -3.53 21.13
N GLU A 133 -10.42 -4.26 21.10
CA GLU A 133 -10.41 -5.70 20.78
C GLU A 133 -10.08 -5.91 19.30
N ALA A 134 -10.68 -5.11 18.41
CA ALA A 134 -10.37 -5.14 17.00
C ALA A 134 -8.89 -4.84 16.72
N ARG A 135 -8.29 -3.94 17.52
CA ARG A 135 -6.88 -3.58 17.41
C ARG A 135 -5.94 -4.74 17.70
N GLU A 136 -6.20 -5.50 18.77
CA GLU A 136 -5.38 -6.67 19.11
C GLU A 136 -5.46 -7.76 18.04
N GLN A 137 -6.68 -8.14 17.65
CA GLN A 137 -6.90 -9.15 16.60
C GLN A 137 -6.27 -8.74 15.25
N THR A 138 -6.37 -7.45 14.90
CA THR A 138 -5.75 -6.92 13.68
C THR A 138 -4.22 -6.96 13.76
N SER A 139 -3.64 -6.60 14.92
CA SER A 139 -2.19 -6.62 15.15
C SER A 139 -1.62 -8.03 14.98
N GLU A 140 -2.28 -9.04 15.54
CA GLU A 140 -1.89 -10.44 15.38
C GLU A 140 -1.96 -10.91 13.93
N LEU A 141 -3.06 -10.57 13.24
CA LEU A 141 -3.27 -10.95 11.85
C LEU A 141 -2.23 -10.32 10.92
N LEU A 142 -1.94 -9.03 11.07
CA LEU A 142 -0.91 -8.33 10.30
C LEU A 142 0.48 -8.93 10.54
N LYS A 143 0.84 -9.23 11.79
CA LYS A 143 2.13 -9.89 12.11
C LYS A 143 2.22 -11.28 11.49
N MET A 144 1.13 -12.05 11.51
CA MET A 144 1.07 -13.38 10.88
C MET A 144 1.36 -13.32 9.37
N HIS A 145 1.01 -12.22 8.72
CA HIS A 145 1.25 -11.97 7.30
C HIS A 145 2.51 -11.11 7.02
N GLY A 146 3.44 -11.02 7.98
CA GLY A 146 4.75 -10.39 7.77
C GLY A 146 4.74 -8.85 7.85
N TYR A 147 3.69 -8.23 8.37
CA TYR A 147 3.66 -6.79 8.57
C TYR A 147 4.21 -6.40 9.93
N THR A 148 4.84 -5.23 9.99
CA THR A 148 5.38 -4.66 11.23
C THR A 148 4.72 -3.32 11.52
N LEU A 149 4.36 -3.10 12.78
CA LEU A 149 3.87 -1.80 13.23
C LEU A 149 5.04 -0.80 13.12
N TYR A 150 4.84 0.23 12.31
CA TYR A 150 5.82 1.29 12.11
C TYR A 150 5.63 2.42 13.11
N ALA A 151 4.41 2.92 13.23
CA ALA A 151 4.08 4.02 14.13
C ALA A 151 2.61 3.97 14.56
N ASN A 152 2.32 4.53 15.73
CA ASN A 152 0.98 5.02 16.06
C ASN A 152 1.02 6.55 15.95
N TYR A 153 0.27 7.10 15.01
CA TYR A 153 0.28 8.52 14.68
C TYR A 153 -1.14 9.07 14.78
N HIS A 154 -1.39 9.84 15.83
CA HIS A 154 -2.69 10.45 16.14
C HIS A 154 -3.89 9.47 16.13
N GLY A 155 -3.69 8.27 16.66
CA GLY A 155 -4.75 7.24 16.75
C GLY A 155 -4.88 6.35 15.51
N SER A 156 -4.16 6.68 14.43
CA SER A 156 -3.99 5.78 13.29
C SER A 156 -2.74 4.92 13.49
N GLU A 157 -2.87 3.61 13.33
CA GLU A 157 -1.72 2.72 13.26
C GLU A 157 -1.22 2.61 11.82
N ILE A 158 0.08 2.83 11.65
CA ILE A 158 0.77 2.72 10.38
C ILE A 158 1.58 1.44 10.39
N TRP A 159 1.27 0.54 9.48
CA TRP A 159 1.95 -0.75 9.33
C TRP A 159 2.66 -0.81 7.99
N LYS A 160 3.81 -1.47 7.94
CA LYS A 160 4.57 -1.66 6.71
C LYS A 160 4.81 -3.14 6.42
N GLY A 161 4.73 -3.51 5.14
CA GLY A 161 5.15 -4.83 4.67
C GLY A 161 6.68 -4.97 4.72
N THR A 162 7.17 -6.20 4.80
CA THR A 162 8.62 -6.50 4.74
C THR A 162 9.25 -6.11 3.41
N ASP A 163 8.45 -6.15 2.35
CA ASP A 163 8.90 -6.06 0.98
C ASP A 163 8.61 -4.66 0.40
N LEU A 164 8.62 -3.61 1.22
CA LEU A 164 8.20 -2.27 0.79
C LEU A 164 9.07 -1.74 -0.37
N GLU A 165 10.35 -2.10 -0.43
CA GLU A 165 11.22 -1.79 -1.55
C GLU A 165 10.71 -2.35 -2.89
N ASN A 166 9.85 -3.37 -2.85
CA ASN A 166 9.17 -3.88 -4.03
C ASN A 166 8.03 -2.97 -4.52
N PHE A 167 7.63 -1.96 -3.76
CA PHE A 167 6.57 -1.02 -4.11
C PHE A 167 7.09 0.27 -4.75
N ASN A 168 8.41 0.42 -4.95
CA ASN A 168 9.06 1.64 -5.43
C ASN A 168 8.74 2.06 -6.89
N GLY A 169 7.70 1.49 -7.50
CA GLY A 169 7.26 1.88 -8.84
C GLY A 169 8.21 1.48 -9.96
N GLU A 170 9.24 0.67 -9.67
CA GLU A 170 9.99 -0.03 -10.69
C GLU A 170 9.10 -1.10 -11.29
N THR A 171 8.94 -1.03 -12.61
CA THR A 171 8.24 -2.08 -13.35
C THR A 171 8.92 -3.42 -13.09
N MET A 172 8.17 -4.53 -13.12
CA MET A 172 8.75 -5.89 -13.08
C MET A 172 9.85 -6.07 -14.15
N VAL A 173 9.77 -5.30 -15.24
CA VAL A 173 10.80 -5.20 -16.29
C VAL A 173 12.09 -4.52 -15.79
N GLU A 174 12.01 -3.45 -15.02
CA GLU A 174 13.20 -2.79 -14.44
C GLU A 174 13.84 -3.62 -13.33
N LYS A 175 13.01 -4.27 -12.50
CA LYS A 175 13.52 -5.20 -11.48
C LYS A 175 14.21 -6.41 -12.10
N SER A 176 13.61 -7.03 -13.11
CA SER A 176 14.24 -8.15 -13.82
C SER A 176 15.54 -7.75 -14.51
N LYS A 177 15.63 -6.53 -15.07
CA LYS A 177 16.88 -5.96 -15.58
C LYS A 177 17.93 -5.78 -14.49
N LYS A 178 17.58 -5.25 -13.31
CA LYS A 178 18.51 -5.10 -12.18
C LYS A 178 18.99 -6.45 -11.62
N VAL A 179 18.09 -7.42 -11.46
CA VAL A 179 18.43 -8.78 -11.01
C VAL A 179 19.34 -9.47 -12.03
N SER A 180 19.04 -9.34 -13.33
CA SER A 180 19.88 -9.85 -14.41
C SER A 180 21.27 -9.19 -14.43
N ALA A 181 21.34 -7.86 -14.26
CA ALA A 181 22.59 -7.13 -14.18
C ALA A 181 23.44 -7.55 -12.97
N LYS A 182 22.82 -7.69 -11.79
CA LYS A 182 23.50 -8.16 -10.57
C LYS A 182 24.02 -9.59 -10.72
N THR A 183 23.23 -10.47 -11.33
CA THR A 183 23.63 -11.87 -11.61
C THR A 183 24.80 -11.92 -12.60
N THR A 184 24.78 -11.08 -13.64
CA THR A 184 25.85 -10.98 -14.63
C THR A 184 27.15 -10.46 -14.00
N ALA A 185 27.07 -9.39 -13.21
CA ALA A 185 28.22 -8.83 -12.50
C ALA A 185 28.86 -9.84 -11.54
N MET A 186 28.03 -10.61 -10.80
CA MET A 186 28.52 -11.65 -9.89
C MET A 186 29.23 -12.79 -10.64
N ARG A 187 28.73 -13.21 -11.81
CA ARG A 187 29.40 -14.21 -12.66
C ARG A 187 30.75 -13.72 -13.18
N VAL A 188 30.85 -12.46 -13.61
CA VAL A 188 32.11 -11.85 -14.07
C VAL A 188 33.13 -11.81 -12.93
N LEU A 189 32.70 -11.41 -11.73
CA LEU A 189 33.56 -11.36 -10.55
C LEU A 189 34.10 -12.76 -10.18
N VAL A 190 33.24 -13.79 -10.20
CA VAL A 190 33.66 -15.17 -9.95
C VAL A 190 34.68 -15.64 -10.98
N LEU A 191 34.45 -15.35 -12.27
CA LEU A 191 35.40 -15.71 -13.33
C LEU A 191 36.77 -15.05 -13.11
N PHE A 192 36.78 -13.78 -12.71
CA PHE A 192 37.99 -13.03 -12.45
C PHE A 192 38.78 -13.61 -11.28
N VAL A 193 38.11 -13.90 -10.17
CA VAL A 193 38.72 -14.54 -8.97
C VAL A 193 39.28 -15.92 -9.30
N VAL A 194 38.56 -16.73 -10.08
CA VAL A 194 39.04 -18.06 -10.51
C VAL A 194 40.28 -17.94 -11.40
N THR A 195 40.29 -16.97 -12.31
CA THR A 195 41.43 -16.76 -13.21
C THR A 195 42.68 -16.32 -12.44
N GLU A 196 42.54 -15.39 -11.49
CA GLU A 196 43.61 -14.98 -10.58
C GLU A 196 44.12 -16.15 -9.71
N LEU A 197 43.22 -17.02 -9.23
CA LEU A 197 43.63 -18.22 -8.49
C LEU A 197 44.45 -19.18 -9.35
N ILE A 198 44.00 -19.45 -10.58
CA ILE A 198 44.70 -20.35 -11.52
C ILE A 198 46.09 -19.79 -11.86
N LEU A 199 46.20 -18.48 -12.09
CA LEU A 199 47.46 -17.82 -12.40
C LEU A 199 48.45 -17.83 -11.22
N ASN A 200 47.96 -17.86 -9.99
CA ASN A 200 48.81 -17.92 -8.80
C ASN A 200 49.19 -19.35 -8.37
N ILE A 201 48.44 -20.38 -8.78
CA ILE A 201 48.82 -21.79 -8.54
C ILE A 201 49.94 -22.25 -9.49
N GLY A 202 50.10 -21.57 -10.63
CA GLY A 202 51.13 -21.88 -11.64
C GLY A 202 52.48 -21.16 -11.44
N LYS A 203 52.67 -20.43 -10.34
CA LYS A 203 53.94 -19.77 -9.97
C LYS A 203 54.53 -20.44 -8.73
#